data_AF-A0A937LII9-F1
#
_entry.id   AF-A0A937LII9-F1
#
_cell.length_a   1.000
_cell.length_b   1.000
_cell.length_c   1.000
_cell.angle_alpha   90.00
_cell.angle_beta   90.00
_cell.angle_gamma   90.00
#
_symmetry.space_group_name_H-M   'P 1'
#
loop_
_entity.id
_entity.type
_entity.pdbx_description
1 polymer ?
#
loop_
_entity_poly.entity_id
_entity_poly.type
_entity_poly.pdbx_seq_one_letter_code
_entity_poly.pdbx_strand_id
1 'polypeptide(L)' 'MLAILVALLGLLVWGRWRYDIVALGALFTASLLGLVPQAELFSGFGSPATITVVLVLIVSYGLTKSGAVDFVIPLIEPV' A
#
# COMPACT_ATOMS: atom_id res chain seq x y z
N MET A 1 -5.54 12.78 17.53
CA MET A 1 -5.03 12.65 16.15
C MET A 1 -3.50 12.60 16.08
N LEU A 2 -2.78 13.63 16.55
CA LEU A 2 -1.30 13.66 16.48
C LEU A 2 -0.62 12.51 17.25
N ALA A 3 -1.11 12.15 18.44
CA ALA A 3 -0.55 11.04 19.21
C ALA A 3 -0.59 9.69 18.46
N ILE A 4 -1.65 9.45 17.67
CA ILE A 4 -1.82 8.22 16.89
C ILE A 4 -0.91 8.24 15.65
N LEU A 5 -0.76 9.40 15.00
CA LEU A 5 0.18 9.55 13.88
C LEU A 5 1.63 9.34 14.33
N VAL A 6 2.03 9.91 15.47
CA VAL A 6 3.38 9.72 16.03
C VAL A 6 3.61 8.27 16.44
N ALA A 7 2.64 7.63 17.09
CA ALA A 7 2.71 6.21 17.43
C ALA A 7 2.79 5.32 16.18
N LEU A 8 1.99 5.59 15.14
CA LEU A 8 2.00 4.86 13.87
C LEU A 8 3.33 5.02 13.14
N LEU A 9 3.84 6.25 12.99
CA LEU A 9 5.14 6.49 12.36
C LEU A 9 6.28 5.83 13.14
N GLY A 10 6.26 5.91 14.48
CA GLY A 10 7.24 5.23 15.32
C GLY A 10 7.21 3.71 15.14
N LEU A 11 6.01 3.11 15.08
CA LEU A 11 5.84 1.67 14.89
C LEU A 11 6.26 1.23 13.48
N LEU A 12 6.02 2.05 12.46
CA LEU A 12 6.39 1.78 11.07
C LEU A 12 7.91 1.85 10.87
N VAL A 13 8.58 2.82 11.49
CA VAL A 13 10.05 2.99 11.41
C VAL A 13 10.80 1.91 12.19
N TRP A 14 10.25 1.43 13.31
CA TRP A 14 10.88 0.37 14.12
C TRP A 14 11.06 -0.95 13.33
N GLY A 15 10.24 -1.20 12.30
CA GLY A 15 10.45 -2.26 11.29
C GLY A 15 10.43 -3.70 11.80
N ARG A 16 10.16 -3.93 13.09
CA ARG A 16 10.23 -5.26 13.72
C ARG A 16 8.96 -6.09 13.52
N TRP A 17 7.85 -5.43 13.22
CA TRP A 17 6.58 -6.06 12.85
C TRP A 17 6.32 -5.82 11.36
N ARG A 18 5.68 -6.79 10.69
CA ARG A 18 5.25 -6.62 9.30
C ARG A 18 4.40 -5.35 9.18
N TYR A 19 4.73 -4.52 8.20
CA TYR A 19 4.10 -3.22 7.98
C TYR A 19 2.57 -3.33 7.83
N ASP A 20 2.06 -4.41 7.23
CA ASP A 20 0.62 -4.66 7.10
C ASP A 20 -0.08 -4.78 8.47
N ILE A 21 0.56 -5.50 9.41
CA ILE A 21 0.00 -5.75 10.75
C ILE A 21 -0.04 -4.44 11.55
N VAL A 22 1.02 -3.64 11.42
CA VAL A 22 1.12 -2.30 12.03
C VAL A 22 0.01 -1.39 11.50
N ALA A 23 -0.18 -1.35 10.18
CA ALA A 23 -1.19 -0.51 9.54
C ALA A 23 -2.63 -0.92 9.96
N LEU A 24 -2.94 -2.22 9.92
CA LEU A 24 -4.24 -2.74 10.34
C LEU A 24 -4.49 -2.48 11.82
N GLY A 25 -3.51 -2.72 12.69
CA GLY A 25 -3.62 -2.48 14.13
C GLY A 25 -3.90 -1.01 14.46
N ALA A 26 -3.24 -0.08 13.78
CA ALA A 26 -3.50 1.34 13.95
C ALA A 26 -4.89 1.75 13.45
N LEU A 27 -5.36 1.18 12.33
CA LEU A 27 -6.71 1.42 11.81
C LEU A 27 -7.78 0.96 12.81
N PHE A 28 -7.63 -0.25 13.38
CA PHE A 28 -8.53 -0.77 14.41
C PHE A 28 -8.50 0.07 15.69
N THR A 29 -7.31 0.48 16.13
CA THR A 29 -7.16 1.32 17.34
C THR A 29 -7.81 2.68 17.14
N ALA A 30 -7.66 3.30 15.96
CA ALA A 30 -8.33 4.55 15.62
C ALA A 30 -9.86 4.40 15.57
N SER A 31 -10.38 3.27 15.09
CA SER A 31 -11.82 2.95 15.13
C SER A 31 -12.35 2.82 16.55
N LEU A 32 -11.66 2.04 17.39
CA LEU A 32 -12.08 1.77 18.77
C LEU A 32 -12.08 3.05 19.62
N LEU A 33 -11.16 3.98 19.34
CA LEU A 33 -11.12 5.30 19.96
C LEU A 33 -12.19 6.27 19.45
N GLY A 34 -13.06 5.85 18.52
CA GLY A 34 -14.16 6.64 17.98
C GLY A 34 -13.72 7.77 17.04
N LEU A 35 -12.47 7.74 16.57
CA LEU A 35 -11.89 8.81 15.75
C LEU A 35 -12.30 8.71 14.28
N VAL A 36 -12.72 7.53 13.84
CA VAL A 36 -13.16 7.27 12.46
C VAL A 36 -14.47 6.47 12.52
N PRO A 37 -15.55 6.94 11.86
CA PRO A 37 -16.79 6.17 11.73
C PRO A 37 -16.54 4.82 11.07
N GLN A 38 -17.16 3.75 11.58
CA GLN A 38 -16.96 2.39 11.04
C GLN A 38 -17.30 2.29 9.54
N ALA A 39 -18.25 3.12 9.07
CA ALA A 39 -18.62 3.20 7.66
C ALA A 39 -17.50 3.75 6.76
N GLU A 40 -16.60 4.57 7.29
CA GLU A 40 -15.50 5.20 6.54
C GLU A 40 -14.15 4.53 6.79
N LEU A 41 -14.10 3.50 7.63
CA LEU A 41 -12.85 2.84 8.03
C LEU A 41 -12.02 2.34 6.84
N PHE A 42 -12.70 1.85 5.81
CA PHE A 42 -12.08 1.31 4.60
C PHE A 42 -12.13 2.27 3.40
N SER A 43 -12.59 3.50 3.59
CA SER A 43 -12.70 4.51 2.51
C SER A 43 -11.35 4.76 1.82
N GLY A 44 -10.24 4.67 2.55
CA GLY A 44 -8.89 4.78 2.01
C GLY A 44 -8.49 3.67 1.01
N PHE A 45 -9.10 2.48 1.08
CA PHE A 45 -8.85 1.41 0.11
C PHE A 45 -9.49 1.68 -1.25
N GLY A 46 -10.61 2.42 -1.27
CA GLY A 46 -11.27 2.87 -2.50
C GLY A 46 -10.68 4.15 -3.09
N SER A 47 -9.61 4.69 -2.50
CA SER A 47 -8.95 5.88 -3.02
C SER A 47 -8.40 5.64 -4.44
N PRO A 48 -8.57 6.59 -5.38
CA PRO A 48 -7.95 6.51 -6.70
C PRO A 48 -6.46 6.20 -6.65
N ALA A 49 -5.75 6.69 -5.63
CA ALA A 49 -4.32 6.44 -5.45
C ALA A 49 -4.01 4.97 -5.10
N THR A 50 -4.83 4.32 -4.27
CA THR A 50 -4.63 2.91 -3.90
C THR A 50 -4.89 2.00 -5.11
N ILE A 51 -5.94 2.31 -5.87
CA ILE A 51 -6.35 1.54 -7.05
C ILE A 51 -5.27 1.60 -8.15
N THR A 52 -4.65 2.76 -8.39
CA THR A 52 -3.59 2.88 -9.40
C THR A 52 -2.36 2.05 -9.05
N VAL A 53 -1.96 2.00 -7.78
CA VAL A 53 -0.83 1.15 -7.34
C VAL A 53 -1.13 -0.32 -7.59
N VAL A 54 -2.33 -0.79 -7.24
CA VAL A 54 -2.76 -2.18 -7.49
C VAL A 54 -2.74 -2.49 -8.98
N LEU A 55 -3.27 -1.59 -9.82
CA LEU A 55 -3.24 -1.75 -11.28
C LEU A 55 -1.82 -1.84 -11.82
N VAL A 56 -0.92 -0.96 -11.40
CA VAL A 56 0.47 -0.97 -11.82
C VAL A 56 1.16 -2.27 -11.43
N LEU A 57 0.89 -2.80 -10.23
CA LEU A 57 1.42 -4.10 -9.79
C LEU A 57 0.89 -5.25 -10.65
N ILE A 58 -0.42 -5.29 -10.93
CA ILE A 58 -1.03 -6.30 -11.79
C ILE A 58 -0.45 -6.25 -13.20
N VAL A 59 -0.33 -5.05 -13.78
CA VAL A 59 0.25 -4.83 -15.11
C VAL A 59 1.70 -5.27 -15.13
N SER A 60 2.51 -4.86 -14.15
CA SER A 60 3.92 -5.26 -14.04
C SER A 60 4.08 -6.78 -13.95
N TYR A 61 3.24 -7.42 -13.14
CA TYR A 61 3.22 -8.88 -13.03
C TYR A 61 2.82 -9.54 -14.35
N GLY A 62 1.78 -9.03 -15.03
CA GLY A 62 1.32 -9.54 -16.32
C GLY A 62 2.34 -9.38 -17.45
N LEU A 63 3.05 -8.25 -17.50
CA LEU A 63 4.15 -8.05 -18.45
C LEU A 63 5.30 -9.03 -18.18
N THR A 64 5.68 -9.19 -16.91
CA THR A 64 6.77 -10.11 -16.52
C THR A 64 6.40 -11.57 -16.83
N LYS A 65 5.16 -11.98 -16.54
CA LYS A 65 4.68 -13.35 -16.79
C LYS A 65 4.49 -13.68 -18.27
N SER A 66 4.19 -12.69 -19.10
CA SER A 66 3.97 -12.88 -20.55
C SER A 66 5.26 -12.84 -21.37
N GLY A 67 6.41 -12.51 -20.76
CA GLY A 67 7.67 -12.30 -21.47
C GLY A 67 7.67 -11.02 -22.32
N ALA A 68 6.63 -10.17 -22.22
CA ALA A 68 6.55 -8.89 -22.93
C ALA A 68 7.73 -7.97 -22.58
N VAL A 69 8.24 -8.07 -21.35
CA VAL A 69 9.44 -7.35 -20.92
C VAL A 69 10.66 -7.75 -21.75
N ASP A 70 10.83 -9.04 -22.06
CA ASP A 70 11.95 -9.57 -22.83
C ASP A 70 11.91 -9.14 -24.30
N PHE A 71 10.74 -8.80 -24.84
CA PHE A 71 10.62 -8.21 -26.20
C PHE A 71 10.96 -6.73 -26.25
N VAL A 72 10.75 -6.00 -25.15
CA VAL A 72 10.99 -4.55 -25.06
C VAL A 72 12.45 -4.24 -24.69
N ILE A 73 13.10 -5.09 -23.90
CA ILE A 73 14.51 -4.93 -23.51
C ILE A 73 15.44 -4.73 -24.73
N PRO A 74 15.39 -5.57 -25.79
CA PRO A 74 16.24 -5.39 -26.98
C PRO A 74 15.96 -4.13 -27.79
N LEU A 75 14.80 -3.49 -27.59
CA LEU A 75 14.44 -2.23 -28.26
C LEU A 75 15.01 -1.01 -27.52
N ILE A 76 15.29 -1.15 -26.22
CA ILE A 76 15.79 -0.07 -25.35
C ILE A 76 17.30 -0.14 -25.17
N GLU A 77 17.91 -1.32 -25.27
CA GLU A 77 19.37 -1.44 -25.43
C GLU A 77 19.73 -1.15 -26.90
N PRO A 78 20.25 0.05 -27.26
CA PRO A 78 20.88 0.19 -28.55
C PRO A 78 22.16 -0.65 -28.49
N VAL A 79 22.34 -1.51 -29.48
CA VAL A 79 23.60 -2.21 -29.76
C VAL A 79 24.83 -1.30 -29.63
#